data_AF-A0A3A8KAR0-F1
#
_entry.id   AF-A0A3A8KAR0-F1
#
_cell.length_a   1.000
_cell.length_b   1.000
_cell.length_c   1.000
_cell.angle_alpha   90.00
_cell.angle_beta   90.00
_cell.angle_gamma   90.00
#
_symmetry.space_group_name_H-M   'P 1'
#
loop_
_entity.id
_entity.type
_entity.pdbx_description
1 polymer ?
#
loop_
_entity_poly.entity_id
_entity_poly.type
_entity_poly.pdbx_seq_one_letter_code
_entity_poly.pdbx_strand_id
1 'polypeptide(L)'
;MVLFIGCMRRQGASSESSRVEDPSIVFPDFSSRVALSTDAPGQVYALDGALLRAGVLAADAFLPREHEGRSCWNRRESYRFRILREGDIAFVRIDADPRACTPGVRLLDGGATYAVRISEGRILRSLHDGEPDGTRAPGSPDAGAPDAPATSIPVGDTSWGEPLPDLPSQWLDAGTRAPPVPSP
;
A
#
# COMPACT_ATOMS: atom_id res chain seq x y z
N MET A 1 -3.19 -49.40 24.93
CA MET A 1 -3.64 -48.68 23.72
C MET A 1 -3.44 -47.20 23.99
N VAL A 2 -2.35 -46.61 23.49
CA VAL A 2 -1.97 -45.21 23.75
C VAL A 2 -2.36 -44.40 22.51
N LEU A 3 -3.33 -43.49 22.65
CA LEU A 3 -3.66 -42.52 21.59
C LEU A 3 -2.69 -41.34 21.67
N PHE A 4 -1.80 -41.21 20.70
CA PHE A 4 -1.10 -39.97 20.43
C PHE A 4 -2.01 -39.04 19.63
N ILE A 5 -2.66 -38.09 20.31
CA ILE A 5 -3.35 -36.97 19.66
C ILE A 5 -2.26 -35.93 19.34
N GLY A 6 -1.66 -36.05 18.16
CA GLY A 6 -0.76 -35.03 17.64
C GLY A 6 -1.56 -33.87 17.06
N CYS A 7 -1.50 -32.69 17.68
CA CYS A 7 -1.90 -31.45 17.04
C CYS A 7 -0.88 -31.12 15.94
N MET A 8 -1.12 -31.58 14.71
CA MET A 8 -0.47 -30.96 13.56
C MET A 8 -1.01 -29.53 13.43
N ARG A 9 -0.23 -28.54 13.88
CA ARG A 9 -0.38 -27.16 13.41
C ARG A 9 -0.34 -27.24 11.88
N ARG A 10 -1.46 -26.95 11.21
CA ARG A 10 -1.44 -26.57 9.80
C ARG A 10 -0.48 -25.39 9.73
N GLN A 11 0.72 -25.63 9.22
CA GLN A 11 1.50 -24.57 8.63
C GLN A 11 0.58 -24.00 7.55
N GLY A 12 0.08 -22.78 7.77
CA GLY A 12 -0.56 -22.04 6.71
C GLY A 12 0.46 -22.04 5.59
N ALA A 13 0.13 -22.72 4.49
CA ALA A 13 0.85 -22.51 3.26
C ALA A 13 0.51 -21.08 2.86
N SER A 14 1.22 -20.11 3.45
CA SER A 14 1.53 -18.88 2.73
C SER A 14 2.27 -19.39 1.51
N SER A 15 1.54 -19.58 0.42
CA SER A 15 2.15 -19.71 -0.90
C SER A 15 2.68 -18.34 -1.31
N GLU A 16 3.51 -17.74 -0.47
CA GLU A 16 4.57 -16.83 -0.88
C GLU A 16 5.61 -17.72 -1.57
N SER A 17 5.26 -18.28 -2.72
CA SER A 17 6.28 -18.56 -3.71
C SER A 17 7.00 -17.24 -3.88
N SER A 18 8.25 -17.14 -3.42
CA SER A 18 9.13 -15.97 -3.56
C SER A 18 8.80 -15.27 -4.87
N ARG A 19 7.95 -14.24 -4.77
CA ARG A 19 7.45 -13.56 -5.95
C ARG A 19 8.63 -12.70 -6.30
N VAL A 20 9.46 -13.16 -7.24
CA VAL A 20 10.56 -12.35 -7.74
C VAL A 20 9.89 -11.11 -8.32
N GLU A 21 9.93 -10.03 -7.53
CA GLU A 21 9.51 -8.72 -7.94
C GLU A 21 10.57 -8.14 -8.84
N ASP A 22 10.14 -7.46 -9.89
CA ASP A 22 11.01 -6.73 -10.80
C ASP A 22 10.97 -5.23 -10.44
N PRO A 23 11.90 -4.73 -9.61
CA PRO A 23 11.91 -3.33 -9.20
C PRO A 23 12.26 -2.36 -10.34
N SER A 24 12.68 -2.87 -11.51
CA SER A 24 12.95 -2.03 -12.68
C SER A 24 11.67 -1.52 -13.36
N ILE A 25 10.52 -2.13 -13.06
CA ILE A 25 9.23 -1.73 -13.63
C ILE A 25 8.73 -0.47 -12.94
N VAL A 26 8.81 0.69 -13.61
CA VAL A 26 8.28 1.96 -13.09
C VAL A 26 6.76 2.02 -13.29
N PHE A 27 6.03 2.46 -12.26
CA PHE A 27 4.58 2.63 -12.37
C PHE A 27 4.22 3.90 -13.14
N PRO A 28 3.26 3.83 -14.08
CA PRO A 28 2.79 5.02 -14.77
C PRO A 28 1.99 5.93 -13.83
N ASP A 29 1.98 7.22 -14.13
CA ASP A 29 1.09 8.15 -13.45
C ASP A 29 -0.38 7.89 -13.87
N PHE A 30 -1.18 7.36 -12.95
CA PHE A 30 -2.60 7.08 -13.15
C PHE A 30 -3.48 8.34 -13.26
N SER A 31 -2.97 9.52 -12.88
CA SER A 31 -3.70 10.79 -13.00
C SER A 31 -3.54 11.44 -14.38
N SER A 32 -2.46 11.12 -15.09
CA SER A 32 -2.21 11.64 -16.45
C SER A 32 -3.18 11.08 -17.50
N ARG A 33 -3.93 10.03 -17.18
CA ARG A 33 -4.93 9.42 -18.07
C ARG A 33 -6.32 9.50 -17.46
N VAL A 34 -7.28 9.96 -18.24
CA VAL A 34 -8.70 9.94 -17.83
C VAL A 34 -9.22 8.52 -17.97
N ALA A 35 -9.60 7.92 -16.84
CA ALA A 35 -10.29 6.63 -16.85
C ALA A 35 -11.67 6.78 -17.50
N LEU A 36 -12.03 5.85 -18.39
CA LEU A 36 -13.39 5.73 -18.90
C LEU A 36 -14.28 5.29 -17.74
N SER A 37 -15.15 6.17 -17.29
CA SER A 37 -16.11 5.85 -16.24
C SER A 37 -17.24 5.00 -16.82
N THR A 38 -17.46 3.82 -16.24
CA THR A 38 -18.47 2.85 -16.72
C THR A 38 -19.89 3.14 -16.22
N ASP A 39 -20.08 4.27 -15.53
CA ASP A 39 -21.36 4.76 -14.99
C ASP A 39 -22.17 5.61 -15.99
N ALA A 40 -21.61 5.92 -17.16
CA ALA A 40 -22.31 6.68 -18.19
C ALA A 40 -23.48 5.86 -18.79
N PRO A 41 -24.74 6.31 -18.65
CA PRO A 41 -25.90 5.57 -19.14
C PRO A 41 -25.90 5.48 -20.67
N GLY A 42 -26.27 4.31 -21.19
CA GLY A 42 -26.46 4.08 -22.64
C GLY A 42 -25.18 3.75 -23.43
N GLN A 43 -24.01 3.77 -22.78
CA GLN A 43 -22.75 3.37 -23.40
C GLN A 43 -22.44 1.90 -23.11
N VAL A 44 -22.19 1.11 -24.17
CA VAL A 44 -21.68 -0.26 -24.04
C VAL A 44 -20.17 -0.22 -24.17
N TYR A 45 -19.48 -0.91 -23.25
CA TYR A 45 -18.03 -1.02 -23.24
C TYR A 45 -17.62 -2.49 -23.45
N ALA A 46 -16.60 -2.71 -24.26
CA ALA A 46 -15.94 -4.01 -24.38
C ALA A 46 -14.72 -4.02 -23.46
N LEU A 47 -14.65 -5.02 -22.58
CA LEU A 47 -13.50 -5.26 -21.72
C LEU A 47 -12.74 -6.50 -22.21
N ASP A 48 -11.46 -6.33 -22.48
CA ASP A 48 -10.56 -7.43 -22.81
C ASP A 48 -10.49 -8.42 -21.62
N GLY A 49 -10.74 -9.70 -21.88
CA GLY A 49 -10.76 -10.74 -20.84
C GLY A 49 -9.41 -10.92 -20.14
N ALA A 50 -8.30 -10.62 -20.81
CA ALA A 50 -6.97 -10.67 -20.22
C ALA A 50 -6.73 -9.48 -19.28
N LEU A 51 -7.27 -8.29 -19.59
CA LEU A 51 -7.28 -7.14 -18.67
C LEU A 51 -8.19 -7.38 -17.46
N LEU A 52 -9.36 -7.98 -17.67
CA LEU A 52 -10.23 -8.40 -16.57
C LEU A 52 -9.50 -9.38 -15.63
N ARG A 53 -8.82 -10.38 -16.20
CA ARG A 53 -8.02 -11.33 -15.42
C ARG A 53 -6.92 -10.65 -14.61
N ALA A 54 -6.20 -9.69 -15.20
CA ALA A 54 -5.19 -8.92 -14.49
C ALA A 54 -5.77 -8.16 -13.28
N GLY A 55 -6.95 -7.54 -13.45
CA GLY A 55 -7.68 -6.90 -12.35
C GLY A 55 -8.05 -7.87 -11.25
N VAL A 56 -8.53 -9.07 -11.59
CA VAL A 56 -8.85 -10.12 -10.61
C VAL A 56 -7.61 -10.60 -9.85
N LEU A 57 -6.48 -10.78 -10.54
CA LEU A 57 -5.22 -11.19 -9.90
C LEU A 57 -4.71 -10.15 -8.91
N ALA A 58 -4.78 -8.87 -9.26
CA ALA A 58 -4.44 -7.78 -8.35
C ALA A 58 -5.41 -7.72 -7.15
N ALA A 59 -6.72 -7.88 -7.39
CA ALA A 59 -7.72 -7.91 -6.33
C ALA A 59 -7.54 -9.10 -5.37
N ASP A 60 -7.24 -10.31 -5.89
CA ASP A 60 -6.97 -11.49 -5.08
C ASP A 60 -5.69 -11.31 -4.24
N ALA A 61 -4.68 -10.63 -4.78
CA ALA A 61 -3.43 -10.35 -4.06
C ALA A 61 -3.61 -9.31 -2.94
N PHE A 62 -4.39 -8.25 -3.19
CA PHE A 62 -4.61 -7.17 -2.23
C PHE A 62 -5.69 -7.49 -1.19
N LEU A 63 -6.75 -8.20 -1.61
CA LEU A 63 -7.91 -8.56 -0.79
C LEU A 63 -8.11 -10.09 -0.81
N PRO A 64 -7.34 -10.83 0.01
CA PRO A 64 -7.46 -12.27 0.11
C PRO A 64 -8.88 -12.68 0.51
N ARG A 65 -9.44 -13.66 -0.18
CA ARG A 65 -10.84 -14.10 0.01
C ARG A 65 -11.08 -14.65 1.41
N GLU A 66 -10.04 -15.14 2.08
CA GLU A 66 -10.06 -15.63 3.47
C GLU A 66 -10.35 -14.52 4.49
N HIS A 67 -10.25 -13.26 4.06
CA HIS A 67 -10.53 -12.08 4.87
C HIS A 67 -11.85 -11.40 4.50
N GLU A 68 -12.50 -11.85 3.42
CA GLU A 68 -13.75 -11.29 2.95
C GLU A 68 -14.82 -11.35 4.05
N GLY A 69 -15.51 -10.23 4.27
CA GLY A 69 -16.57 -10.10 5.26
C GLY A 69 -16.13 -9.87 6.72
N ARG A 70 -14.83 -9.93 7.04
CA ARG A 70 -14.33 -9.60 8.41
C ARG A 70 -14.58 -8.15 8.78
N SER A 71 -14.46 -7.25 7.82
CA SER A 71 -14.86 -5.85 7.93
C SER A 71 -15.40 -5.35 6.59
N CYS A 72 -16.03 -4.18 6.60
CA CYS A 72 -16.44 -3.50 5.37
C CYS A 72 -15.24 -3.27 4.43
N TRP A 73 -14.07 -2.92 4.98
CA TRP A 73 -12.84 -2.72 4.21
C TRP A 73 -12.19 -4.01 3.69
N ASN A 74 -12.70 -5.20 4.04
CA ASN A 74 -12.22 -6.44 3.41
C ASN A 74 -13.04 -6.86 2.18
N ARG A 75 -13.96 -6.00 1.73
CA ARG A 75 -14.81 -6.24 0.56
C ARG A 75 -14.25 -5.51 -0.66
N ARG A 76 -14.28 -6.14 -1.82
CA ARG A 76 -13.76 -5.55 -3.07
C ARG A 76 -14.57 -4.34 -3.50
N GLU A 77 -15.85 -4.33 -3.18
CA GLU A 77 -16.80 -3.24 -3.43
C GLU A 77 -16.43 -1.97 -2.67
N SER A 78 -15.57 -2.07 -1.65
CA SER A 78 -15.07 -0.92 -0.89
C SER A 78 -13.90 -0.20 -1.54
N TYR A 79 -13.49 -0.65 -2.74
CA TYR A 79 -12.33 -0.14 -3.47
C TYR A 79 -12.68 0.20 -4.91
N ARG A 80 -11.93 1.17 -5.45
CA ARG A 80 -11.96 1.55 -6.85
C ARG A 80 -10.76 0.95 -7.56
N PHE A 81 -11.02 0.41 -8.74
CA PHE A 81 -9.99 -0.19 -9.59
C PHE A 81 -9.77 0.69 -10.80
N ARG A 82 -8.50 0.97 -11.11
CA ARG A 82 -8.08 1.62 -12.36
C ARG A 82 -7.06 0.73 -13.03
N ILE A 83 -7.25 0.49 -14.34
CA ILE A 83 -6.39 -0.39 -15.12
C ILE A 83 -5.84 0.39 -16.30
N LEU A 84 -4.53 0.43 -16.42
CA LEU A 84 -3.80 0.93 -17.58
C LEU A 84 -3.09 -0.24 -18.26
N ARG A 85 -2.98 -0.20 -19.58
CA ARG A 85 -2.27 -1.21 -20.37
C ARG A 85 -1.13 -0.56 -21.13
N GLU A 86 0.04 -1.18 -21.05
CA GLU A 86 1.20 -0.86 -21.87
C GLU A 86 1.81 -2.16 -22.41
N GLY A 87 1.63 -2.41 -23.71
CA GLY A 87 2.05 -3.67 -24.33
C GLY A 87 1.45 -4.90 -23.64
N ASP A 88 2.32 -5.74 -23.07
CA ASP A 88 1.98 -6.98 -22.35
C ASP A 88 1.90 -6.81 -20.82
N ILE A 89 1.95 -5.57 -20.33
CA ILE A 89 1.81 -5.27 -18.89
C ILE A 89 0.50 -4.51 -18.66
N ALA A 90 -0.28 -5.00 -17.70
CA ALA A 90 -1.41 -4.29 -17.11
C ALA A 90 -0.99 -3.72 -15.77
N PHE A 91 -1.11 -2.41 -15.62
CA PHE A 91 -0.93 -1.71 -14.36
C PHE A 91 -2.29 -1.54 -13.70
N VAL A 92 -2.47 -2.12 -12.52
CA VAL A 92 -3.73 -2.10 -11.76
C VAL A 92 -3.51 -1.31 -10.48
N ARG A 93 -4.20 -0.18 -10.35
CA ARG A 93 -4.25 0.62 -9.14
C ARG A 93 -5.56 0.35 -8.40
N ILE A 94 -5.45 0.12 -7.11
CA ILE A 94 -6.55 -0.12 -6.19
C ILE A 94 -6.50 0.96 -5.12
N ASP A 95 -7.57 1.75 -5.01
CA ASP A 95 -7.70 2.80 -4.00
C ASP A 95 -8.98 2.57 -3.19
N ALA A 96 -8.93 2.73 -1.86
CA ALA A 96 -10.13 2.70 -1.04
C ALA A 96 -11.16 3.76 -1.51
N ASP A 97 -12.43 3.38 -1.63
CA ASP A 97 -13.49 4.34 -1.85
C ASP A 97 -13.87 4.98 -0.51
N PRO A 98 -13.62 6.29 -0.30
CA PRO A 98 -13.93 6.94 0.97
C PRO A 98 -15.44 6.97 1.28
N ARG A 99 -16.30 6.65 0.32
CA ARG A 99 -17.76 6.62 0.46
C ARG A 99 -18.33 5.23 0.72
N ALA A 100 -17.53 4.16 0.62
CA ALA A 100 -18.06 2.80 0.67
C ALA A 100 -18.38 2.31 2.09
N CYS A 101 -17.63 2.75 3.10
CA CYS A 101 -17.73 2.25 4.46
C CYS A 101 -17.82 3.38 5.50
N THR A 102 -18.43 3.07 6.64
CA THR A 102 -18.49 3.95 7.82
C THR A 102 -17.95 3.21 9.06
N PRO A 103 -17.11 3.83 9.90
CA PRO A 103 -16.51 5.15 9.70
C PRO A 103 -15.59 5.18 8.46
N GLY A 104 -15.43 6.38 7.87
CA GLY A 104 -14.64 6.57 6.64
C GLY A 104 -13.19 6.11 6.77
N VAL A 105 -12.49 5.96 5.64
CA VAL A 105 -11.18 5.32 5.61
C VAL A 105 -10.19 6.05 6.53
N ARG A 106 -9.55 5.31 7.44
CA ARG A 106 -8.46 5.79 8.32
C ARG A 106 -7.12 5.15 7.96
N LEU A 107 -7.06 4.49 6.80
CA LEU A 107 -5.93 3.66 6.41
C LEU A 107 -4.84 4.56 5.81
N LEU A 108 -3.69 4.61 6.48
CA LEU A 108 -2.45 5.20 5.94
C LEU A 108 -2.00 4.47 4.66
N ASP A 109 -2.40 3.19 4.52
CA ASP A 109 -2.05 2.30 3.40
C ASP A 109 -3.34 1.82 2.68
N GLY A 110 -4.19 2.76 2.25
CA GLY A 110 -5.53 2.49 1.74
C GLY A 110 -5.60 1.82 0.35
N GLY A 111 -4.47 1.51 -0.25
CA GLY A 111 -4.37 1.09 -1.63
C GLY A 111 -3.06 0.41 -1.99
N ALA A 112 -2.99 -0.02 -3.24
CA ALA A 112 -1.81 -0.62 -3.84
C ALA A 112 -1.84 -0.52 -5.36
N THR A 113 -0.66 -0.57 -5.96
CA THR A 113 -0.47 -0.65 -7.42
C THR A 113 0.27 -1.94 -7.77
N TYR A 114 -0.22 -2.64 -8.79
CA TYR A 114 0.34 -3.90 -9.28
C TYR A 114 0.70 -3.79 -10.76
N ALA A 115 1.84 -4.36 -11.14
CA ALA A 115 2.19 -4.64 -12.53
C ALA A 115 1.94 -6.12 -12.80
N VAL A 116 1.10 -6.43 -13.79
CA VAL A 116 0.70 -7.80 -14.14
C VAL A 116 1.09 -8.08 -15.58
N ARG A 117 1.84 -9.16 -15.82
CA ARG A 117 2.09 -9.66 -17.17
C ARG A 117 0.85 -10.35 -17.70
N ILE A 118 0.31 -9.84 -18.81
CA ILE A 118 -0.97 -10.27 -19.38
C ILE A 118 -0.85 -11.68 -19.96
N SER A 119 0.20 -11.95 -20.75
CA SER A 119 0.46 -13.25 -21.37
C SER A 119 0.58 -14.41 -20.37
N GLU A 120 1.20 -14.16 -19.22
CA GLU A 120 1.49 -15.17 -18.20
C GLU A 120 0.47 -15.18 -17.05
N GLY A 121 -0.30 -14.10 -16.86
CA GLY A 121 -1.17 -13.94 -15.69
C GLY A 121 -0.40 -13.90 -14.36
N ARG A 122 0.77 -13.26 -14.36
CA ARG A 122 1.67 -13.19 -13.19
C ARG A 122 1.88 -11.74 -12.77
N ILE A 123 1.78 -11.48 -11.47
CA ILE A 123 2.20 -10.19 -10.89
C ILE A 123 3.73 -10.11 -10.92
N LEU A 124 4.23 -9.06 -11.55
CA LEU A 124 5.66 -8.75 -11.71
C LEU A 124 6.18 -7.82 -10.62
N ARG A 125 5.34 -6.91 -10.12
CA ARG A 125 5.70 -5.95 -9.06
C ARG A 125 4.44 -5.51 -8.31
N SER A 126 4.57 -5.26 -7.02
CA SER A 126 3.58 -4.56 -6.21
C SER A 126 4.19 -3.32 -5.54
N LEU A 127 3.36 -2.35 -5.22
CA LEU A 127 3.70 -1.17 -4.44
C LEU A 127 2.48 -0.78 -3.60
N HIS A 128 2.59 -0.88 -2.29
CA HIS A 128 1.54 -0.47 -1.37
C HIS A 128 1.69 1.01 -1.04
N ASP A 129 0.57 1.67 -0.74
CA ASP A 129 0.62 3.06 -0.26
C ASP A 129 1.56 3.14 0.96
N GLY A 130 2.42 4.17 0.99
CA GLY A 130 3.46 4.33 2.01
C GLY A 130 4.82 3.70 1.66
N GLU A 131 4.88 2.78 0.69
CA GLU A 131 6.15 2.22 0.22
C GLU A 131 6.86 3.17 -0.77
N PRO A 132 8.20 3.33 -0.69
CA PRO A 132 8.93 4.09 -1.67
C PRO A 132 8.97 3.33 -3.01
N ASP A 133 8.74 4.01 -4.13
CA ASP A 133 8.76 3.44 -5.48
C ASP A 133 10.18 2.98 -5.95
N GLY A 134 11.13 2.80 -5.04
CA GLY A 134 12.45 2.22 -5.30
C GLY A 134 13.41 3.09 -6.11
N THR A 135 12.94 4.12 -6.80
CA THR A 135 13.81 5.09 -7.49
C THR A 135 14.40 6.05 -6.47
N ARG A 136 15.44 5.61 -5.76
CA ARG A 136 16.26 6.52 -4.94
C ARG A 136 16.94 7.49 -5.90
N ALA A 137 16.43 8.70 -6.02
CA ALA A 137 17.14 9.78 -6.71
C ALA A 137 18.54 9.90 -6.06
N PRO A 138 19.65 9.81 -6.81
CA PRO A 138 20.96 10.07 -6.26
C PRO A 138 20.98 11.51 -5.73
N GLY A 139 21.14 11.66 -4.42
CA GLY A 139 21.08 12.95 -3.74
C GLY A 139 19.74 13.29 -3.06
N SER A 140 18.76 12.38 -3.02
CA SER A 140 17.61 12.56 -2.13
C SER A 140 18.13 12.66 -0.69
N PRO A 141 17.91 13.79 0.01
CA PRO A 141 18.24 13.90 1.42
C PRO A 141 17.56 12.75 2.16
N ASP A 142 18.23 12.19 3.17
CA ASP A 142 17.48 11.45 4.16
C ASP A 142 16.43 12.38 4.78
N ALA A 143 15.39 11.82 5.40
CA ALA A 143 14.36 12.61 6.07
C ALA A 143 14.89 13.40 7.30
N GLY A 144 16.21 13.57 7.43
CA GLY A 144 16.91 14.28 8.49
C GLY A 144 17.71 15.50 8.04
N ALA A 145 17.55 16.01 6.81
CA ALA A 145 18.17 17.29 6.41
C ALA A 145 17.32 18.49 6.91
N PRO A 146 17.85 19.34 7.83
CA PRO A 146 17.08 20.39 8.48
C PRO A 146 17.16 21.70 7.68
N ASP A 147 16.52 21.80 6.52
CA ASP A 147 16.51 23.05 5.73
C ASP A 147 15.11 23.63 5.49
N ALA A 148 14.10 23.18 6.24
CA ALA A 148 12.79 23.84 6.28
C ALA A 148 12.52 24.39 7.70
N PRO A 149 11.92 25.59 7.85
CA PRO A 149 11.48 26.06 9.15
C PRO A 149 10.53 25.01 9.73
N ALA A 150 10.89 24.47 10.89
CA ALA A 150 10.20 23.37 11.54
C ALA A 150 8.75 23.75 11.85
N THR A 151 7.83 23.40 10.96
CA THR A 151 6.46 23.10 11.38
C THR A 151 6.55 21.76 12.10
N SER A 152 6.82 21.82 13.41
CA SER A 152 6.87 20.67 14.30
C SER A 152 5.48 20.08 14.44
N ILE A 153 5.05 19.34 13.42
CA ILE A 153 3.99 18.34 13.59
C ILE A 153 4.74 17.08 14.03
N PRO A 154 4.63 16.67 15.30
CA PRO A 154 5.35 15.51 15.78
C PRO A 154 4.92 14.28 14.98
N VAL A 155 5.90 13.57 14.43
CA VAL A 155 5.68 12.27 13.80
C VAL A 155 5.09 11.35 14.87
N GLY A 156 3.90 10.80 14.62
CA GLY A 156 3.17 9.99 15.61
C GLY A 156 2.12 10.76 16.41
N ASP A 157 1.80 12.01 16.03
CA ASP A 157 0.61 12.68 16.53
C ASP A 157 -0.65 11.89 16.14
N THR A 158 -1.24 11.21 17.13
CA THR A 158 -2.50 10.48 17.01
C THR A 158 -3.67 11.26 17.61
N SER A 159 -3.46 12.52 17.98
CA SER A 159 -4.51 13.38 18.56
C SER A 159 -5.50 13.88 17.53
N TRP A 160 -5.19 13.73 16.23
CA TRP A 160 -6.07 14.09 15.11
C TRP A 160 -6.68 15.50 15.24
N GLY A 161 -5.91 16.47 15.76
CA GLY A 161 -6.31 17.87 15.90
C GLY A 161 -6.86 18.27 17.28
N GLU A 162 -6.91 17.36 18.24
CA GLU A 162 -7.19 17.69 19.64
C GLU A 162 -5.92 18.24 20.34
N PRO A 163 -6.03 19.21 21.26
CA PRO A 163 -4.89 19.66 22.06
C PRO A 163 -4.31 18.49 22.84
N LEU A 164 -3.08 18.09 22.50
CA LEU A 164 -2.34 17.09 23.27
C LEU A 164 -2.12 17.60 24.70
N PRO A 165 -2.21 16.73 25.73
CA PRO A 165 -1.75 17.09 27.05
C PRO A 165 -0.26 17.42 26.97
N ASP A 166 0.16 18.48 27.67
CA ASP A 166 1.56 18.89 27.73
C ASP A 166 2.44 17.70 28.12
N LEU A 167 3.38 17.34 27.24
CA LEU A 167 4.33 16.28 27.52
C LEU A 167 5.22 16.73 28.69
N PRO A 168 5.44 15.87 29.70
CA PRO A 168 6.30 16.23 30.82
C PRO A 168 7.73 16.43 30.33
N SER A 169 8.38 17.50 30.81
CA SER A 169 9.71 17.94 30.36
C SER A 169 10.79 16.86 30.45
N GLN A 170 10.63 15.88 31.35
CA GLN A 170 11.55 14.74 31.45
C GLN A 170 11.55 13.78 30.24
N TRP A 171 10.57 13.89 29.34
CA TRP A 171 10.48 13.06 28.12
C TRP A 171 11.07 13.75 26.88
N LEU A 172 11.43 15.03 26.99
CA LEU A 172 12.09 15.81 25.93
C LEU A 172 13.62 15.77 26.03
N ASP A 173 14.13 14.63 26.50
CA ASP A 173 15.53 14.27 26.45
C ASP A 173 15.87 13.87 25.00
N ALA A 174 16.29 14.84 24.20
CA ALA A 174 16.85 14.59 22.87
C ALA A 174 18.36 14.30 22.93
N GLY A 175 18.87 13.70 24.02
CA GLY A 175 20.28 13.39 24.23
C GLY A 175 21.18 14.62 24.25
N THR A 176 21.59 15.06 25.44
CA THR A 176 22.58 16.14 25.56
C THR A 176 23.91 15.68 24.93
N ARG A 177 24.43 16.44 23.95
CA ARG A 177 25.80 16.21 23.43
C ARG A 177 26.78 16.25 24.61
N ALA A 178 27.59 15.20 24.74
CA ALA A 178 28.68 15.18 25.69
C ALA A 178 29.60 16.40 25.44
N PRO A 179 30.04 17.11 26.49
CA PRO A 179 30.94 18.23 26.33
C PRO A 179 32.27 17.75 25.74
N PRO A 180 32.94 18.56 24.88
CA PRO A 180 34.22 18.19 24.31
C PRO A 180 35.25 17.99 25.43
N VAL A 181 35.92 16.83 25.40
CA VAL A 181 37.05 16.52 26.28
C VAL A 181 38.21 17.44 25.90
N PRO A 182 38.79 18.23 26.84
CA PRO A 182 39.97 19.01 26.54
C PRO A 182 41.18 18.09 26.33
N SER A 183 41.84 18.23 25.18
CA SER A 183 43.10 17.54 24.88
C SER A 183 44.26 18.12 25.69
N PRO A 184 45.24 17.30 26.11
CA PRO A 184 46.48 17.76 26.75
C PRO A 184 47.43 18.45 25.76
#